data_AF-A0A8S3HTI3-F1
#
_entry.id   AF-A0A8S3HTI3-F1
#
_cell.length_a   1.000
_cell.length_b   1.000
_cell.length_c   1.000
_cell.angle_alpha   90.00
_cell.angle_beta   90.00
_cell.angle_gamma   90.00
#
_symmetry.space_group_name_H-M   'P 1'
#
loop_
_entity.id
_entity.type
_entity.pdbx_description
1 polymer ?
#
loop_
_entity_poly.entity_id
_entity_poly.type
_entity_poly.pdbx_seq_one_letter_code
_entity_poly.pdbx_strand_id
1 'polypeptide(L)'
;MAMEEIEYLKSNIGGLITLNAFTSTSTDLQIALNFILDPMNYEGNHAVFFEIRINTELCLTSPYAKVSSVSAIPDECEVLLSIGMILRIDTVEKQQLDGKFYWLVKLHVEKEEILPIQDLSQSLKSDIDKQESDLVIFSTILWHMGDYDRAEKYSKLLL
;
A
#
# COMPACT_ATOMS: atom_id res chain seq x y z
N MET A 1 11.11 -0.23 -13.26
CA MET A 1 11.79 -0.28 -11.95
C MET A 1 13.29 -0.38 -12.19
N ALA A 2 14.09 0.42 -11.48
CA ALA A 2 15.54 0.37 -11.56
C ALA A 2 16.06 -0.95 -10.96
N MET A 3 17.26 -1.39 -11.34
CA MET A 3 17.80 -2.65 -10.83
C MET A 3 18.05 -2.59 -9.31
N GLU A 4 18.46 -1.43 -8.81
CA GLU A 4 18.70 -1.19 -7.38
C GLU A 4 17.44 -1.41 -6.54
N GLU A 5 16.28 -0.98 -7.04
CA GLU A 5 14.98 -1.20 -6.40
C GLU A 5 14.61 -2.69 -6.38
N ILE A 6 14.92 -3.43 -7.45
CA ILE A 6 14.67 -4.88 -7.53
C ILE A 6 15.58 -5.63 -6.55
N GLU A 7 16.86 -5.26 -6.47
CA GLU A 7 17.80 -5.85 -5.50
C GLU A 7 17.40 -5.51 -4.06
N TYR A 8 16.85 -4.31 -3.82
CA TYR A 8 16.24 -3.97 -2.55
C TYR A 8 15.06 -4.91 -2.21
N LEU A 9 14.13 -5.15 -3.14
CA LEU A 9 13.04 -6.09 -2.91
C LEU A 9 13.54 -7.52 -2.63
N LYS A 10 14.57 -8.00 -3.36
CA LYS A 10 15.17 -9.32 -3.14
C LYS A 10 15.81 -9.46 -1.77
N SER A 11 16.57 -8.46 -1.33
CA SER A 11 17.22 -8.47 -0.02
C SER A 11 16.23 -8.37 1.14
N ASN A 12 15.00 -7.93 0.87
CA ASN A 12 13.92 -7.78 1.85
C ASN A 12 12.78 -8.79 1.64
N ILE A 13 13.03 -9.95 1.02
CA ILE A 13 12.05 -11.04 0.98
C ILE A 13 11.64 -11.41 2.41
N GLY A 14 10.34 -11.56 2.64
CA GLY A 14 9.73 -11.69 3.96
C GLY A 14 9.50 -10.38 4.70
N GLY A 15 10.04 -9.25 4.22
CA GLY A 15 9.80 -7.91 4.73
C GLY A 15 8.43 -7.34 4.31
N LEU A 16 8.09 -6.18 4.87
CA LEU A 16 6.85 -5.45 4.58
C LEU A 16 7.11 -4.24 3.69
N ILE A 17 6.19 -3.96 2.78
CA ILE A 17 6.13 -2.75 1.98
C ILE A 17 4.76 -2.11 2.11
N THR A 18 4.71 -0.78 1.91
CA THR A 18 3.47 -0.01 1.98
C THR A 18 3.24 0.75 0.68
N LEU A 19 1.96 0.88 0.30
CA LEU A 19 1.57 1.68 -0.85
C LEU A 19 1.45 3.15 -0.47
N ASN A 20 2.22 4.02 -1.11
CA ASN A 20 2.22 5.46 -0.84
C ASN A 20 1.19 6.24 -1.69
N ALA A 21 0.52 5.57 -2.62
CA ALA A 21 -0.49 6.13 -3.50
C ALA A 21 -1.61 5.09 -3.73
N PHE A 22 -2.76 5.55 -4.22
CA PHE A 22 -3.75 4.63 -4.76
C PHE A 22 -3.11 3.87 -5.92
N THR A 23 -3.22 2.54 -5.89
CA THR A 23 -2.54 1.67 -6.86
C THR A 23 -3.59 0.92 -7.65
N SER A 24 -3.71 1.23 -8.94
CA SER A 24 -4.56 0.51 -9.86
C SER A 24 -3.96 -0.86 -10.17
N THR A 25 -4.78 -1.89 -10.05
CA THR A 25 -4.44 -3.27 -10.39
C THR A 25 -5.57 -3.89 -11.20
N SER A 26 -5.30 -5.00 -11.88
CA SER A 26 -6.34 -5.75 -12.61
C SER A 26 -6.46 -7.15 -12.04
N THR A 27 -7.69 -7.67 -12.03
CA THR A 27 -7.94 -9.09 -11.79
C THR A 27 -7.79 -9.94 -13.06
N ASP A 28 -7.67 -9.30 -14.22
CA ASP A 28 -7.38 -9.97 -15.50
C ASP A 28 -5.87 -10.01 -15.76
N LEU A 29 -5.33 -11.23 -15.75
CA LEU A 29 -3.92 -11.49 -16.03
C LEU A 29 -3.50 -10.97 -17.41
N GLN A 30 -4.34 -11.08 -18.44
CA GLN A 30 -3.97 -10.68 -19.79
C GLN A 30 -3.75 -9.18 -19.89
N ILE A 31 -4.54 -8.40 -19.16
CA ILE A 31 -4.42 -6.94 -19.11
C ILE A 31 -3.07 -6.57 -18.48
N ALA A 32 -2.73 -7.16 -17.34
CA ALA A 32 -1.44 -6.94 -16.69
C ALA A 32 -0.25 -7.40 -17.56
N LEU A 33 -0.37 -8.51 -18.29
CA LEU A 33 0.68 -8.98 -19.20
C LEU A 33 0.87 -8.08 -20.42
N ASN A 34 -0.20 -7.47 -20.94
CA ASN A 34 -0.09 -6.52 -22.06
C ASN A 34 0.81 -5.33 -21.71
N PHE A 35 0.76 -4.84 -20.46
CA PHE A 35 1.68 -3.78 -20.00
C PHE A 35 3.15 -4.25 -20.01
N ILE A 36 3.42 -5.53 -19.72
CA ILE A 36 4.77 -6.11 -19.72
C ILE A 36 5.33 -6.34 -21.10
N LEU A 37 4.47 -6.73 -22.03
CA LEU A 37 4.89 -7.04 -23.39
C LEU A 37 5.14 -5.79 -24.22
N ASP A 38 4.68 -4.62 -23.80
CA ASP A 38 4.93 -3.36 -24.50
C ASP A 38 6.32 -2.77 -24.15
N PRO A 39 7.27 -2.77 -25.10
CA PRO A 39 8.62 -2.25 -24.87
C PRO A 39 8.67 -0.73 -24.66
N MET A 40 7.64 0.03 -25.06
CA MET A 40 7.58 1.48 -24.84
C MET A 40 7.44 1.84 -23.36
N ASN A 41 7.00 0.88 -22.52
CA ASN A 41 6.78 1.11 -21.09
C ASN A 41 8.07 1.13 -20.26
N TYR A 42 9.23 0.84 -20.87
CA TYR A 42 10.47 0.53 -20.15
C TYR A 42 11.67 1.32 -20.71
N GLU A 43 11.68 2.65 -20.53
CA GLU A 43 12.78 3.55 -20.89
C GLU A 43 14.05 3.29 -20.03
N GLY A 44 14.78 2.21 -20.31
CA GLY A 44 15.97 1.82 -19.54
C GLY A 44 15.67 1.17 -18.18
N ASN A 45 14.38 0.99 -17.87
CA ASN A 45 13.89 0.33 -16.67
C ASN A 45 13.62 -1.16 -16.91
N HIS A 46 13.54 -1.95 -15.84
CA HIS A 46 13.09 -3.34 -15.93
C HIS A 46 11.57 -3.44 -15.81
N ALA A 47 10.99 -4.36 -16.61
CA ALA A 47 9.60 -4.78 -16.49
C ALA A 47 9.39 -5.59 -15.21
N VAL A 48 8.33 -5.26 -14.47
CA VAL A 48 7.97 -5.90 -13.21
C VAL A 48 6.49 -6.25 -13.24
N PHE A 49 6.16 -7.50 -12.93
CA PHE A 49 4.82 -8.00 -12.69
C PHE A 49 4.60 -8.13 -11.18
N PHE A 50 3.63 -7.41 -10.63
CA PHE A 50 3.21 -7.59 -9.25
C PHE A 50 2.01 -8.54 -9.19
N GLU A 51 2.17 -9.69 -8.54
CA GLU A 51 1.07 -10.59 -8.21
C GLU A 51 0.70 -10.36 -6.74
N ILE A 52 -0.46 -9.74 -6.49
CA ILE A 52 -0.92 -9.40 -5.14
C ILE A 52 -2.05 -10.33 -4.73
N ARG A 53 -1.84 -11.08 -3.65
CA ARG A 53 -2.84 -11.98 -3.07
C ARG A 53 -3.52 -11.31 -1.89
N ILE A 54 -4.83 -11.16 -1.99
CA ILE A 54 -5.67 -10.58 -0.95
C ILE A 54 -6.58 -11.69 -0.42
N ASN A 55 -6.40 -12.08 0.84
CA ASN A 55 -7.35 -12.97 1.49
C ASN A 55 -8.50 -12.13 2.08
N THR A 56 -9.65 -12.18 1.41
CA THR A 56 -10.83 -11.38 1.76
C THR A 56 -11.41 -11.71 3.14
N GLU A 57 -11.16 -12.91 3.67
CA GLU A 57 -11.62 -13.33 5.00
C GLU A 57 -10.79 -12.72 6.14
N LEU A 58 -9.58 -12.24 5.84
CA LEU A 58 -8.64 -11.67 6.81
C LEU A 58 -8.65 -10.14 6.86
N CYS A 59 -9.31 -9.49 5.90
CA CYS A 59 -9.39 -8.03 5.80
C CYS A 59 -10.70 -7.54 6.45
N LEU A 60 -10.64 -7.08 7.71
CA LEU A 60 -11.81 -6.52 8.40
C LEU A 60 -12.20 -5.15 7.80
N THR A 61 -11.19 -4.39 7.37
CA THR A 61 -11.36 -3.22 6.50
C THR A 61 -11.13 -3.65 5.06
N SER A 62 -11.87 -3.11 4.07
CA SER A 62 -11.60 -3.38 2.66
C SER A 62 -10.67 -2.28 2.10
N PRO A 63 -9.33 -2.40 2.17
CA PRO A 63 -8.39 -1.40 1.64
C PRO A 63 -8.31 -1.45 0.11
N TYR A 64 -9.36 -1.93 -0.56
CA TYR A 64 -9.41 -2.06 -2.00
C TYR A 64 -10.87 -1.99 -2.48
N ALA A 65 -11.06 -1.57 -3.73
CA ALA A 65 -12.36 -1.49 -4.35
C ALA A 65 -12.28 -1.96 -5.80
N LYS A 66 -13.26 -2.77 -6.23
CA LYS A 66 -13.49 -3.01 -7.66
C LYS A 66 -14.20 -1.81 -8.24
N VAL A 67 -13.57 -1.14 -9.21
CA VAL A 67 -14.05 0.17 -9.72
C VAL A 67 -14.57 0.10 -11.15
N SER A 68 -14.73 -1.10 -11.72
CA SER A 68 -15.22 -1.29 -13.09
C SER A 68 -16.52 -0.53 -13.42
N SER A 69 -17.42 -0.34 -12.46
CA SER A 69 -18.70 0.36 -12.67
C SER A 69 -18.57 1.89 -12.83
N VAL A 70 -17.44 2.46 -12.41
CA VAL A 70 -17.17 3.91 -12.44
C VAL A 70 -15.87 4.25 -13.18
N SER A 71 -15.12 3.24 -13.61
CA SER A 71 -13.88 3.40 -14.36
C SER A 71 -14.16 3.87 -15.79
N ALA A 72 -13.24 4.67 -16.33
CA ALA A 72 -13.28 5.08 -17.74
C ALA A 72 -13.05 3.88 -18.69
N ILE A 73 -12.43 2.81 -18.20
CA ILE A 73 -12.15 1.57 -18.95
C ILE A 73 -12.69 0.36 -18.16
N PRO A 74 -14.01 0.10 -18.20
CA PRO A 74 -14.64 -0.96 -17.37
C PRO A 74 -14.07 -2.36 -17.58
N ASP A 75 -13.63 -2.66 -18.81
CA ASP A 75 -13.13 -3.96 -19.23
C ASP A 75 -11.76 -4.30 -18.61
N GLU A 76 -11.06 -3.31 -18.02
CA GLU A 76 -9.79 -3.54 -17.31
C GLU A 76 -9.94 -4.35 -16.02
N CYS A 77 -11.17 -4.64 -15.58
CA CYS A 77 -11.43 -5.40 -14.36
C CYS A 77 -10.66 -4.84 -13.15
N GLU A 78 -10.58 -3.51 -13.11
CA GLU A 78 -9.73 -2.75 -12.21
C GLU A 78 -10.15 -2.95 -10.74
N VAL A 79 -9.14 -3.22 -9.92
CA VAL A 79 -9.20 -3.18 -8.47
C VAL A 79 -8.22 -2.11 -8.00
N LEU A 80 -8.75 -1.07 -7.36
CA LEU A 80 -7.97 0.03 -6.82
C LEU A 80 -7.59 -0.27 -5.38
N LEU A 81 -6.29 -0.32 -5.08
CA LEU A 81 -5.75 -0.51 -3.74
C LEU A 81 -5.57 0.84 -3.05
N SER A 82 -5.89 0.91 -1.76
CA SER A 82 -5.80 2.14 -0.97
C SER A 82 -4.35 2.45 -0.56
N ILE A 83 -4.11 3.73 -0.34
CA ILE A 83 -2.90 4.21 0.34
C ILE A 83 -2.79 3.52 1.71
N GLY A 84 -1.56 3.21 2.11
CA GLY A 84 -1.26 2.61 3.41
C GLY A 84 -1.51 1.11 3.49
N MET A 85 -1.90 0.47 2.38
CA MET A 85 -2.00 -0.99 2.34
C MET A 85 -0.62 -1.61 2.56
N ILE A 86 -0.54 -2.51 3.54
CA ILE A 86 0.68 -3.21 3.94
C ILE A 86 0.72 -4.57 3.25
N LEU A 87 1.82 -4.87 2.59
CA LEU A 87 2.03 -6.10 1.82
C LEU A 87 3.33 -6.75 2.24
N ARG A 88 3.34 -8.07 2.40
CA ARG A 88 4.56 -8.85 2.63
C ARG A 88 5.14 -9.32 1.30
N ILE A 89 6.47 -9.24 1.17
CA ILE A 89 7.19 -9.74 -0.01
C ILE A 89 7.37 -11.24 0.10
N ASP A 90 6.76 -12.01 -0.80
CA ASP A 90 6.90 -13.47 -0.84
C ASP A 90 8.12 -13.90 -1.63
N THR A 91 8.19 -13.49 -2.90
CA THR A 91 9.30 -13.84 -3.80
C THR A 91 9.56 -12.74 -4.81
N VAL A 92 10.79 -12.70 -5.30
CA VAL A 92 11.22 -11.84 -6.42
C VAL A 92 12.02 -12.70 -7.39
N GLU A 93 11.41 -13.03 -8.52
CA GLU A 93 11.95 -14.01 -9.46
C GLU A 93 12.08 -13.42 -10.86
N LYS A 94 13.15 -13.77 -11.57
CA LYS A 94 13.28 -13.43 -12.98
C LYS A 94 12.52 -14.45 -13.81
N GLN A 95 11.58 -13.98 -14.62
CA GLN A 95 10.74 -14.80 -15.48
C GLN A 95 10.92 -14.38 -16.94
N GLN A 96 10.43 -15.22 -17.85
CA GLN A 96 10.48 -14.96 -19.28
C GLN A 96 9.13 -15.26 -19.92
N LEU A 97 8.67 -14.35 -20.78
CA LEU A 97 7.47 -14.49 -21.59
C LEU A 97 7.79 -14.00 -23.01
N ASP A 98 7.50 -14.81 -24.02
CA ASP A 98 7.73 -14.49 -25.44
C ASP A 98 9.12 -13.92 -25.76
N GLY A 99 10.16 -14.47 -25.13
CA GLY A 99 11.54 -14.02 -25.33
C GLY A 99 11.95 -12.78 -24.53
N LYS A 100 11.03 -12.15 -23.80
CA LYS A 100 11.28 -10.98 -22.95
C LYS A 100 11.39 -11.36 -21.48
N PHE A 101 12.37 -10.81 -20.79
CA PHE A 101 12.53 -11.00 -19.35
C PHE A 101 11.72 -9.96 -18.57
N TYR A 102 11.10 -10.40 -17.48
CA TYR A 102 10.46 -9.54 -16.49
C TYR A 102 10.74 -10.07 -15.08
N TRP A 103 10.52 -9.24 -14.07
CA TRP A 103 10.59 -9.65 -12.67
C TRP A 103 9.19 -9.91 -12.13
N LEU A 104 8.94 -11.11 -11.64
CA LEU A 104 7.72 -11.45 -10.93
C LEU A 104 7.93 -11.20 -9.44
N VAL A 105 7.17 -10.27 -8.89
CA VAL A 105 7.14 -9.96 -7.47
C VAL A 105 5.81 -10.45 -6.91
N LYS A 106 5.86 -11.45 -6.04
CA LYS A 106 4.68 -11.97 -5.36
C LYS A 106 4.55 -11.32 -4.00
N LEU A 107 3.35 -10.83 -3.73
CA LEU A 107 3.00 -10.13 -2.51
C LEU A 107 1.71 -10.72 -1.94
N HIS A 108 1.55 -10.67 -0.63
CA HIS A 108 0.24 -10.88 -0.02
C HIS A 108 -0.06 -9.82 1.03
N VAL A 109 -1.35 -9.64 1.28
CA VAL A 109 -1.81 -8.81 2.39
C VAL A 109 -1.47 -9.52 3.69
N GLU A 110 -0.62 -8.88 4.49
CA GLU A 110 -0.36 -9.35 5.84
C GLU A 110 -1.62 -9.15 6.67
N LYS A 111 -1.99 -10.19 7.43
CA LYS A 111 -3.12 -10.12 8.37
C LYS A 111 -2.92 -8.93 9.29
N GLU A 112 -3.83 -7.97 9.18
CA GLU A 112 -3.90 -6.72 9.94
C GLU A 112 -2.96 -6.66 11.15
N GLU A 113 -1.74 -6.14 10.96
CA GLU A 113 -1.12 -5.27 11.98
C GLU A 113 -1.84 -3.91 11.99
N ILE A 114 -3.16 -3.92 11.82
CA ILE A 114 -4.04 -2.81 12.17
C ILE A 114 -4.31 -2.85 13.67
N LEU A 115 -3.99 -3.94 14.38
CA LEU A 115 -4.10 -4.01 15.84
C LEU A 115 -3.43 -2.82 16.57
N PRO A 116 -2.19 -2.40 16.27
CA PRO A 116 -1.60 -1.25 16.95
C PRO A 116 -2.36 0.04 16.64
N ILE A 117 -2.87 0.24 15.42
CA ILE A 117 -3.57 1.47 15.03
C ILE A 117 -5.01 1.48 15.53
N GLN A 118 -5.70 0.34 15.58
CA GLN A 118 -7.04 0.22 16.16
C GLN A 118 -7.00 0.29 17.68
N ASP A 119 -6.01 -0.31 18.33
CA ASP A 119 -5.81 -0.20 19.78
C ASP A 119 -5.35 1.21 20.15
N LEU A 120 -4.45 1.82 19.37
CA LEU A 120 -4.09 3.23 19.54
C LEU A 120 -5.31 4.13 19.26
N SER A 121 -6.07 3.88 18.19
CA SER A 121 -7.25 4.66 17.86
C SER A 121 -8.36 4.50 18.90
N GLN A 122 -8.55 3.31 19.48
CA GLN A 122 -9.53 3.07 20.55
C GLN A 122 -9.08 3.66 21.89
N SER A 123 -7.82 3.48 22.27
CA SER A 123 -7.25 4.11 23.47
C SER A 123 -7.30 5.64 23.36
N LEU A 124 -6.86 6.18 22.22
CA LEU A 124 -7.03 7.60 21.88
C LEU A 124 -8.50 7.99 21.92
N LYS A 125 -9.43 7.28 21.26
CA LYS A 125 -10.87 7.60 21.30
C LYS A 125 -11.44 7.64 22.71
N SER A 126 -11.02 6.72 23.59
CA SER A 126 -11.48 6.69 24.99
C SER A 126 -10.96 7.87 25.82
N ASP A 127 -9.80 8.43 25.47
CA ASP A 127 -9.25 9.66 26.06
C ASP A 127 -9.82 10.94 25.38
N ILE A 128 -10.17 10.84 24.09
CA ILE A 128 -10.67 11.91 23.21
C ILE A 128 -12.16 12.21 23.39
N ASP A 129 -12.99 11.26 23.83
CA ASP A 129 -14.40 11.49 24.18
C ASP A 129 -14.59 12.58 25.28
N LYS A 130 -13.49 13.12 25.82
CA LYS A 130 -13.44 14.24 26.77
C LYS A 130 -12.88 15.55 26.19
N GLN A 131 -12.41 15.59 24.94
CA GLN A 131 -11.75 16.75 24.31
C GLN A 131 -12.42 17.14 22.99
N GLU A 132 -12.90 18.39 22.90
CA GLU A 132 -13.80 18.84 21.82
C GLU A 132 -13.11 19.28 20.51
N SER A 133 -11.78 19.22 20.36
CA SER A 133 -11.08 19.80 19.19
C SER A 133 -10.04 18.86 18.55
N ASP A 134 -10.14 18.71 17.22
CA ASP A 134 -9.24 17.93 16.36
C ASP A 134 -7.76 18.31 16.51
N LEU A 135 -7.46 19.56 16.83
CA LEU A 135 -6.09 20.03 17.09
C LEU A 135 -5.53 19.50 18.40
N VAL A 136 -6.38 19.31 19.42
CA VAL A 136 -5.97 18.73 20.71
C VAL A 136 -5.60 17.27 20.47
N ILE A 137 -6.46 16.54 19.76
CA ILE A 137 -6.24 15.15 19.35
C ILE A 137 -4.89 15.03 18.63
N PHE A 138 -4.67 15.87 17.63
CA PHE A 138 -3.46 15.82 16.83
C PHE A 138 -2.19 16.13 17.65
N SER A 139 -2.25 17.13 18.53
CA SER A 139 -1.12 17.47 19.42
C SER A 139 -0.79 16.33 20.41
N THR A 140 -1.81 15.64 20.94
CA THR A 140 -1.65 14.50 21.85
C THR A 140 -1.00 13.32 21.15
N ILE A 141 -1.41 13.02 19.91
CA ILE A 141 -0.80 11.96 19.10
C ILE A 141 0.69 12.25 18.86
N LEU A 142 1.02 13.48 18.44
CA LEU A 142 2.41 13.90 18.22
C LEU A 142 3.26 13.77 19.49
N TRP A 143 2.69 14.09 20.65
CA TRP A 143 3.35 13.93 21.94
C TRP A 143 3.66 12.46 22.26
N HIS A 144 2.70 11.56 22.06
CA HIS A 144 2.91 10.12 22.27
C HIS A 144 3.93 9.51 21.28
N MET A 145 4.05 10.10 20.09
CA MET A 145 5.08 9.73 19.10
C MET A 145 6.46 10.30 19.42
N GLY A 146 6.61 11.13 20.46
CA GLY A 146 7.86 11.80 20.82
C GLY A 146 8.20 13.03 19.96
N ASP A 147 7.29 13.48 19.09
CA ASP A 147 7.43 14.69 18.26
C ASP A 147 6.96 15.93 19.04
N TYR A 148 7.69 16.23 20.13
CA TYR A 148 7.29 17.25 21.11
C TYR A 148 7.23 18.67 20.52
N ASP A 149 8.13 19.01 19.60
CA ASP A 149 8.17 20.34 18.97
C ASP A 149 6.88 20.62 18.17
N ARG A 150 6.40 19.63 17.42
CA ARG A 150 5.15 19.77 16.67
C ARG A 150 3.95 19.68 17.60
N ALA A 151 3.98 18.81 18.60
CA ALA A 151 2.92 18.73 19.60
C ALA A 151 2.68 20.09 20.27
N GLU A 152 3.75 20.76 20.71
CA GLU A 152 3.67 22.09 21.32
C GLU A 152 3.13 23.14 20.33
N LYS A 153 3.61 23.12 19.08
CA LYS A 153 3.15 24.02 18.03
C LYS A 153 1.63 23.94 17.83
N TYR A 154 1.08 22.73 17.71
CA TYR A 154 -0.36 22.55 17.48
C TYR A 154 -1.20 22.80 18.73
N SER A 155 -0.66 22.49 19.92
CA SER A 155 -1.30 22.83 21.20
C SER A 155 -1.44 24.35 21.37
N LYS A 156 -0.43 25.13 20.95
CA LYS A 156 -0.45 26.60 20.98
C LYS A 156 -1.44 27.25 20.02
N LEU A 157 -1.90 26.56 18.96
CA LEU A 157 -2.91 27.08 18.03
C LEU A 157 -4.34 27.10 18.62
N LEU A 158 -4.50 26.54 19.83
CA LEU A 158 -5.77 26.48 20.55
C LEU A 158 -5.93 27.60 21.60
N LEU A 159 -4.90 28.43 21.78
CA LEU A 159 -4.89 29.63 22.63
C LEU A 159 -5.19 30.89 21.81
#